data_AF-A0A3P5X0K0-F1
#
_entry.id   AF-A0A3P5X0K0-F1
#
_cell.length_a   1.000
_cell.length_b   1.000
_cell.length_c   1.000
_cell.angle_alpha   90.00
_cell.angle_beta   90.00
_cell.angle_gamma   90.00
#
_symmetry.space_group_name_H-M   'P 1'
#
loop_
_entity.id
_entity.type
_entity.pdbx_description
1 polymer ?
#
loop_
_entity_poly.entity_id
_entity_poly.type
_entity_poly.pdbx_seq_one_letter_code
_entity_poly.pdbx_strand_id
1 'polypeptide(L)'
;MYYPNDIEEVCYEPDHMKQVSEEIKKQFDRYFKLYLETEAASKITAEKLIGIAEAVGSTQTPKIKKVTDQGEMYKSIVKEAINNFEKDRDSYLEIMDDEALEEHEEDPPNFKSTVLKNTCPIIRVTLQNKRAKELDKYRAEFRRSDPNKLLSVVTNLSNFATEYIENNYDKETYEDIQSLDELGFSPLDTSEYTAFGVIGGGIKSHLVYKTNPAVFPNRSRDAIWALWYLTGKKTFDCHEDSEFLMIDTEKNITQQNFFYPYELFSFYALQTYRMMKEEAGNLDVYLNPDYRYVFVESFLSFVAHMHNEEINFLKSKFREDGYGFH
;
A
#
# COMPACT_ATOMS: atom_id res chain seq x y z
N MET A 1 11.61 9.10 20.48
CA MET A 1 12.25 8.68 19.23
C MET A 1 11.71 9.55 18.12
N TYR A 2 12.45 10.60 17.83
CA TYR A 2 12.24 11.51 16.72
C TYR A 2 13.07 10.87 15.60
N TYR A 3 12.44 10.42 14.52
CA TYR A 3 13.16 10.02 13.31
C TYR A 3 13.18 11.28 12.44
N PRO A 4 14.24 12.10 12.48
CA PRO A 4 14.47 12.99 11.37
C PRO A 4 14.93 12.12 10.19
N ASN A 5 14.81 12.67 9.00
CA ASN A 5 15.42 12.21 7.76
C ASN A 5 14.43 11.45 6.88
N ASP A 6 14.02 12.22 5.89
CA ASP A 6 13.64 11.82 4.56
C ASP A 6 14.48 10.63 4.07
N ILE A 7 13.95 9.93 3.07
CA ILE A 7 14.68 8.89 2.37
C ILE A 7 16.06 9.40 1.90
N GLU A 8 17.04 8.49 1.79
CA GLU A 8 18.37 8.85 1.34
C GLU A 8 18.32 9.45 -0.08
N GLU A 9 19.03 10.56 -0.33
CA GLU A 9 19.03 11.27 -1.62
C GLU A 9 19.37 10.37 -2.81
N VAL A 10 20.22 9.35 -2.59
CA VAL A 10 20.57 8.34 -3.59
C VAL A 10 19.33 7.64 -4.16
N CYS A 11 18.24 7.53 -3.39
CA CYS A 11 17.01 6.88 -3.83
C CYS A 11 16.30 7.64 -4.96
N TYR A 12 16.59 8.93 -5.13
CA TYR A 12 16.08 9.76 -6.22
C TYR A 12 17.01 9.76 -7.45
N GLU A 13 18.21 9.16 -7.37
CA GLU A 13 19.12 9.11 -8.49
C GLU A 13 18.59 8.18 -9.61
N PRO A 14 18.61 8.60 -10.89
CA PRO A 14 18.07 7.79 -11.99
C PRO A 14 18.68 6.39 -12.09
N ASP A 15 19.99 6.26 -11.81
CA ASP A 15 20.68 4.96 -11.83
C ASP A 15 20.20 4.05 -10.70
N HIS A 16 19.96 4.59 -9.50
CA HIS A 16 19.37 3.85 -8.38
C HIS A 16 17.95 3.38 -8.73
N MET A 17 17.08 4.29 -9.18
CA MET A 17 15.70 3.94 -9.52
C MET A 17 15.61 2.88 -10.63
N LYS A 18 16.54 2.95 -11.59
CA LYS A 18 16.67 1.94 -12.64
C LYS A 18 17.06 0.59 -12.06
N GLN A 19 18.06 0.54 -11.17
CA GLN A 19 18.46 -0.71 -10.51
C GLN A 19 17.29 -1.33 -9.73
N VAL A 20 16.56 -0.52 -8.96
CA VAL A 20 15.38 -0.98 -8.21
C VAL A 20 14.32 -1.55 -9.15
N SER A 21 14.00 -0.82 -10.23
CA SER A 21 13.02 -1.26 -11.25
C SER A 21 13.43 -2.57 -11.93
N GLU A 22 14.72 -2.74 -12.24
CA GLU A 22 15.26 -3.97 -12.81
C GLU A 22 15.11 -5.17 -11.85
N GLU A 23 15.29 -4.96 -10.54
CA GLU A 23 15.13 -6.02 -9.55
C GLU A 23 13.68 -6.40 -9.34
N ILE A 24 12.77 -5.41 -9.26
CA ILE A 24 11.32 -5.66 -9.25
C ILE A 24 10.93 -6.51 -10.45
N LYS A 25 11.40 -6.14 -11.66
CA LYS A 25 11.11 -6.89 -12.90
C LYS A 25 11.62 -8.33 -12.84
N LYS A 26 12.82 -8.57 -12.28
CA LYS A 26 13.38 -9.94 -12.15
C LYS A 26 12.53 -10.85 -11.26
N GLN A 27 11.88 -10.32 -10.23
CA GLN A 27 11.03 -11.12 -9.33
C GLN A 27 9.55 -11.12 -9.73
N PHE A 28 9.12 -10.17 -10.57
CA PHE A 28 7.72 -9.98 -10.94
C PHE A 28 7.06 -11.27 -11.45
N ASP A 29 7.62 -11.91 -12.48
CA ASP A 29 7.05 -13.11 -13.11
C ASP A 29 6.78 -14.23 -12.10
N ARG A 30 7.69 -14.41 -11.14
CA ARG A 30 7.57 -15.42 -10.09
C ARG A 30 6.36 -15.13 -9.21
N TYR A 31 6.21 -13.91 -8.72
CA TYR A 31 5.08 -13.54 -7.88
C TYR A 31 3.78 -13.49 -8.66
N PHE A 32 3.79 -13.02 -9.90
CA PHE A 32 2.61 -12.94 -10.75
C PHE A 32 2.07 -14.34 -11.06
N LYS A 33 2.94 -15.31 -11.35
CA LYS A 33 2.54 -16.71 -11.49
C LYS A 33 1.87 -17.26 -10.23
N LEU A 34 2.44 -17.00 -9.05
CA LEU A 34 1.84 -17.43 -7.77
C LEU A 34 0.51 -16.71 -7.48
N TYR A 35 0.41 -15.43 -7.87
CA TYR A 35 -0.79 -14.62 -7.75
C TYR A 35 -1.94 -15.22 -8.56
N LEU A 36 -1.65 -15.70 -9.79
CA LEU A 36 -2.60 -16.45 -10.59
C LEU A 36 -2.94 -17.81 -9.97
N GLU A 37 -1.93 -18.64 -9.67
CA GLU A 37 -2.13 -20.02 -9.18
C GLU A 37 -2.94 -20.10 -7.88
N THR A 38 -2.83 -19.08 -7.03
CA THR A 38 -3.55 -19.00 -5.75
C THR A 38 -4.82 -18.17 -5.82
N GLU A 39 -5.16 -17.60 -6.98
CA GLU A 39 -6.24 -16.61 -7.12
C GLU A 39 -6.14 -15.51 -6.06
N ALA A 40 -5.01 -14.81 -6.03
CA ALA A 40 -4.69 -13.77 -5.06
C ALA A 40 -4.78 -14.27 -3.59
N ALA A 41 -4.24 -15.47 -3.31
CA ALA A 41 -4.28 -16.16 -2.02
C ALA A 41 -5.68 -16.66 -1.56
N SER A 42 -6.71 -16.59 -2.40
CA SER A 42 -8.01 -17.23 -2.13
C SER A 42 -7.95 -18.76 -2.14
N LYS A 43 -6.90 -19.35 -2.73
CA LYS A 43 -6.66 -20.80 -2.81
C LYS A 43 -5.30 -21.17 -2.23
N ILE A 44 -5.22 -22.36 -1.63
CA ILE A 44 -3.99 -22.94 -1.10
C ILE A 44 -3.15 -23.46 -2.28
N THR A 45 -1.84 -23.18 -2.28
CA THR A 45 -0.91 -23.72 -3.28
C THR A 45 -0.84 -25.24 -3.22
N ALA A 46 -0.52 -25.89 -4.35
CA ALA A 46 -0.31 -27.33 -4.41
C ALA A 46 0.73 -27.82 -3.38
N GLU A 47 1.84 -27.09 -3.24
CA GLU A 47 2.92 -27.40 -2.29
C GLU A 47 2.44 -27.36 -0.84
N LYS A 48 1.68 -26.33 -0.45
CA LYS A 48 1.14 -26.21 0.91
C LYS A 48 0.07 -27.27 1.19
N LEU A 49 -0.71 -27.66 0.18
CA LEU A 49 -1.67 -28.75 0.27
C LEU A 49 -1.00 -30.11 0.46
N ILE A 50 0.12 -30.36 -0.23
CA ILE A 50 0.96 -31.56 -0.04
C ILE A 50 1.56 -31.56 1.37
N GLY A 51 2.15 -30.45 1.82
CA GLY A 51 2.72 -30.35 3.17
C GLY A 51 1.68 -30.57 4.28
N ILE A 52 0.45 -30.07 4.12
CA ILE A 52 -0.66 -30.36 5.05
C ILE A 52 -1.00 -31.86 5.01
N ALA A 53 -1.13 -32.44 3.81
CA ALA A 53 -1.46 -33.86 3.66
C ALA A 53 -0.41 -34.77 4.33
N GLU A 54 0.88 -34.45 4.18
CA GLU A 54 1.98 -35.14 4.85
C GLU A 54 1.91 -34.96 6.38
N ALA A 55 1.70 -33.74 6.86
CA ALA A 55 1.62 -33.44 8.29
C ALA A 55 0.44 -34.14 9.02
N VAL A 56 -0.66 -34.43 8.31
CA VAL A 56 -1.80 -35.19 8.85
C VAL A 56 -1.71 -36.70 8.59
N GLY A 57 -0.60 -37.18 8.02
CA GLY A 57 -0.38 -38.61 7.77
C GLY A 57 -1.20 -39.19 6.62
N SER A 58 -1.66 -38.36 5.68
CA SER A 58 -2.39 -38.81 4.48
C SER A 58 -1.42 -39.49 3.51
N THR A 59 -1.75 -40.73 3.11
CA THR A 59 -1.03 -41.48 2.06
C THR A 59 -1.56 -41.20 0.66
N GLN A 60 -2.62 -40.40 0.53
CA GLN A 60 -3.19 -40.03 -0.76
C GLN A 60 -2.55 -38.74 -1.27
N THR A 61 -2.06 -38.76 -2.50
CA THR A 61 -1.63 -37.56 -3.22
C THR A 61 -2.85 -36.66 -3.45
N PRO A 62 -2.84 -35.39 -3.01
CA PRO A 62 -3.96 -34.48 -3.24
C PRO A 62 -4.27 -34.37 -4.74
N LYS A 63 -5.55 -34.46 -5.11
CA LYS A 63 -5.98 -34.20 -6.49
C LYS A 63 -5.85 -32.71 -6.78
N ILE A 64 -4.69 -32.29 -7.28
CA ILE A 64 -4.46 -30.93 -7.76
C ILE A 64 -5.24 -30.79 -9.08
N LYS A 65 -6.28 -29.96 -9.09
CA LYS A 65 -7.03 -29.66 -10.31
C LYS A 65 -6.06 -28.95 -11.26
N LYS A 66 -5.88 -29.50 -12.47
CA LYS A 66 -5.01 -28.90 -13.48
C LYS A 66 -5.50 -27.48 -13.77
N VAL A 67 -4.63 -26.48 -13.63
CA VAL A 67 -4.88 -25.09 -13.98
C VAL A 67 -5.20 -25.07 -15.48
N THR A 68 -6.45 -24.83 -15.85
CA THR A 68 -6.89 -24.98 -17.25
C THR A 68 -7.17 -23.67 -17.97
N ASP A 69 -7.24 -22.53 -17.27
CA ASP A 69 -7.36 -21.22 -17.93
C ASP A 69 -6.86 -20.09 -17.01
N GLN A 70 -5.60 -19.68 -17.20
CA GLN A 70 -5.00 -18.58 -16.45
C GLN A 70 -5.69 -17.24 -16.72
N GLY A 71 -6.26 -17.05 -17.91
CA GLY A 71 -7.00 -15.84 -18.26
C GLY A 71 -8.30 -15.71 -17.47
N GLU A 72 -9.08 -16.80 -17.36
CA GLU A 72 -10.29 -16.80 -16.52
C GLU A 72 -9.99 -16.61 -15.03
N MET A 73 -8.90 -17.22 -14.53
CA MET A 73 -8.44 -16.98 -13.16
C MET A 73 -8.11 -15.50 -12.96
N TYR A 74 -7.38 -14.88 -13.89
CA TYR A 74 -7.01 -13.49 -13.76
C TYR A 74 -8.23 -12.54 -13.85
N LYS A 75 -9.18 -12.81 -14.75
CA LYS A 75 -10.47 -12.09 -14.80
C LYS A 75 -11.22 -12.15 -13.46
N SER A 76 -11.21 -13.31 -12.80
CA SER A 76 -11.83 -13.48 -11.47
C SER A 76 -11.13 -12.61 -10.42
N ILE A 77 -9.80 -12.63 -10.39
CA ILE A 77 -8.99 -11.80 -9.48
C ILE A 77 -9.26 -10.31 -9.71
N VAL A 78 -9.24 -9.85 -10.96
CA VAL A 78 -9.53 -8.46 -11.36
C VAL A 78 -10.90 -8.03 -10.87
N LYS A 79 -11.93 -8.87 -11.09
CA LYS A 79 -13.30 -8.59 -10.63
C LYS A 79 -13.38 -8.52 -9.11
N GLU A 80 -12.73 -9.44 -8.40
CA GLU A 80 -12.71 -9.43 -6.94
C GLU A 80 -11.99 -8.21 -6.37
N ALA A 81 -10.86 -7.80 -6.97
CA ALA A 81 -10.13 -6.60 -6.58
C ALA A 81 -11.01 -5.34 -6.70
N ILE A 82 -11.72 -5.17 -7.82
CA ILE A 82 -12.67 -4.06 -8.02
C ILE A 82 -13.80 -4.12 -7.00
N ASN A 83 -14.43 -5.28 -6.83
CA ASN A 83 -15.52 -5.44 -5.86
C ASN A 83 -15.08 -5.11 -4.43
N ASN A 84 -13.86 -5.51 -4.04
CA ASN A 84 -13.31 -5.20 -2.73
C ASN A 84 -13.00 -3.71 -2.58
N PHE A 85 -12.51 -3.07 -3.64
CA PHE A 85 -12.26 -1.63 -3.65
C PHE A 85 -13.54 -0.81 -3.51
N GLU A 86 -14.63 -1.19 -4.18
CA GLU A 86 -15.88 -0.44 -4.20
C GLU A 86 -16.70 -0.54 -2.90
N LYS A 87 -16.47 -1.56 -2.06
CA LYS A 87 -17.25 -1.83 -0.82
C LYS A 87 -17.39 -0.64 0.12
N ASP A 88 -16.38 0.21 0.20
CA ASP A 88 -16.34 1.35 1.12
C ASP A 88 -15.96 2.66 0.42
N ARG A 89 -15.95 2.68 -0.92
CA ARG A 89 -15.51 3.84 -1.72
C ARG A 89 -16.39 5.05 -1.53
N ASP A 90 -17.71 4.88 -1.50
CA ASP A 90 -18.67 5.98 -1.34
C ASP A 90 -18.37 6.85 -0.13
N SER A 91 -18.00 6.25 1.00
CA SER A 91 -17.62 7.01 2.21
C SER A 91 -16.39 7.90 1.98
N TYR A 92 -15.45 7.52 1.12
CA TYR A 92 -14.30 8.37 0.80
C TYR A 92 -14.68 9.49 -0.18
N LEU A 93 -15.57 9.22 -1.13
CA LEU A 93 -16.09 10.24 -2.04
C LEU A 93 -16.83 11.34 -1.26
N GLU A 94 -17.69 10.97 -0.30
CA GLU A 94 -18.39 11.93 0.56
C GLU A 94 -17.44 12.75 1.46
N ILE A 95 -16.35 12.14 1.96
CA ILE A 95 -15.39 12.81 2.85
C ILE A 95 -14.49 13.80 2.11
N MET A 96 -14.23 13.52 0.84
CA MET A 96 -13.35 14.29 -0.03
C MET A 96 -14.14 15.14 -1.01
N ASP A 97 -15.44 15.35 -0.76
CA ASP A 97 -16.26 16.23 -1.56
C ASP A 97 -16.01 17.68 -1.15
N ASP A 98 -15.73 18.55 -2.13
CA ASP A 98 -15.29 19.92 -1.86
C ASP A 98 -16.40 20.74 -1.19
N GLU A 99 -17.67 20.57 -1.58
CA GLU A 99 -18.81 21.25 -0.95
C GLU A 99 -18.95 20.80 0.52
N ALA A 100 -18.86 19.49 0.78
CA ALA A 100 -18.90 18.96 2.14
C ALA A 100 -17.73 19.46 3.02
N LEU A 101 -16.53 19.58 2.44
CA LEU A 101 -15.36 20.08 3.15
C LEU A 101 -15.48 21.57 3.50
N GLU A 102 -16.06 22.39 2.62
CA GLU A 102 -16.38 23.80 2.88
C GLU A 102 -17.40 23.93 4.03
N GLU A 103 -18.46 23.13 4.05
CA GLU A 103 -19.44 23.13 5.16
C GLU A 103 -18.79 22.79 6.50
N HIS A 104 -17.78 21.92 6.50
CA HIS A 104 -17.07 21.50 7.70
C HIS A 104 -16.13 22.57 8.27
N GLU A 105 -15.83 23.65 7.54
CA GLU A 105 -15.04 24.78 8.05
C GLU A 105 -15.74 25.51 9.21
N GLU A 106 -17.07 25.46 9.26
CA GLU A 106 -17.86 26.06 10.36
C GLU A 106 -17.79 25.25 11.66
N ASP A 107 -17.56 23.92 11.60
CA ASP A 107 -17.42 23.03 12.76
C ASP A 107 -16.35 21.93 12.57
N PRO A 108 -15.05 22.29 12.57
CA PRO A 108 -13.95 21.32 12.48
C PRO A 108 -13.95 20.26 13.60
N PRO A 109 -14.33 20.58 14.87
CA PRO A 109 -14.52 19.56 15.91
C PRO A 109 -15.51 18.45 15.53
N ASN A 110 -16.62 18.78 14.88
CA ASN A 110 -17.57 17.78 14.37
C ASN A 110 -16.96 16.95 13.23
N PHE A 111 -16.25 17.58 12.28
CA PHE A 111 -15.52 16.86 11.23
C PHE A 111 -14.59 15.79 11.81
N LYS A 112 -13.77 16.14 12.80
CA LYS A 112 -12.89 15.17 13.47
C LYS A 112 -13.66 14.06 14.19
N SER A 113 -14.68 14.42 14.97
CA SER A 113 -15.32 13.52 15.92
C SER A 113 -16.41 12.63 15.32
N THR A 114 -16.97 13.03 14.19
CA THR A 114 -18.01 12.32 13.45
C THR A 114 -17.46 11.78 12.13
N VAL A 115 -17.04 12.66 11.23
CA VAL A 115 -16.65 12.30 9.85
C VAL A 115 -15.41 11.41 9.86
N LEU A 116 -14.28 11.90 10.39
CA LEU A 116 -13.04 11.12 10.40
C LEU A 116 -13.10 9.91 11.36
N LYS A 117 -13.69 10.08 12.54
CA LYS A 117 -13.68 9.01 13.56
C LYS A 117 -14.67 7.88 13.27
N ASN A 118 -15.86 8.19 12.74
CA ASN A 118 -16.97 7.23 12.64
C ASN A 118 -17.36 6.90 11.19
N THR A 119 -17.03 7.75 10.22
CA THR A 119 -17.38 7.53 8.81
C THR A 119 -16.17 7.08 8.00
N CYS A 120 -15.02 7.75 8.11
CA CYS A 120 -13.79 7.40 7.40
C CYS A 120 -13.34 5.96 7.72
N PRO A 121 -13.45 5.00 6.78
CA PRO A 121 -13.27 3.58 7.10
C PRO A 121 -11.86 3.27 7.64
N ILE A 122 -10.80 3.75 6.99
CA ILE A 122 -9.41 3.50 7.41
C ILE A 122 -9.11 4.08 8.81
N ILE A 123 -9.56 5.29 9.12
CA ILE A 123 -9.35 5.92 10.44
C ILE A 123 -10.18 5.19 11.49
N ARG A 124 -11.46 4.94 11.21
CA ARG A 124 -12.39 4.25 12.11
C ARG A 124 -11.86 2.88 12.51
N VAL A 125 -11.49 2.04 11.53
CA VAL A 125 -10.97 0.69 11.77
C VAL A 125 -9.67 0.75 12.60
N THR A 126 -8.77 1.70 12.28
CA THR A 126 -7.53 1.90 13.04
C THR A 126 -7.80 2.30 14.50
N LEU A 127 -8.78 3.18 14.74
CA LEU A 127 -9.17 3.58 16.10
C LEU A 127 -9.87 2.47 16.88
N GLN A 128 -10.68 1.65 16.20
CA GLN A 128 -11.47 0.58 16.79
C GLN A 128 -10.67 -0.69 17.07
N ASN A 129 -9.55 -0.92 16.37
CA ASN A 129 -8.69 -2.07 16.63
C ASN A 129 -7.93 -1.95 17.96
N LYS A 130 -8.60 -2.30 19.06
CA LYS A 130 -8.06 -2.26 20.43
C LYS A 130 -7.05 -3.38 20.72
N ARG A 131 -6.97 -4.41 19.87
CA ARG A 131 -6.06 -5.55 20.08
C ARG A 131 -4.63 -5.25 19.61
N ALA A 132 -4.49 -4.40 18.60
CA ALA A 132 -3.20 -3.93 18.08
C ALA A 132 -2.60 -2.85 19.00
N LYS A 133 -1.59 -3.21 19.80
CA LYS A 133 -0.91 -2.29 20.73
C LYS A 133 -0.08 -1.23 20.00
N GLU A 134 0.45 -1.57 18.83
CA GLU A 134 1.20 -0.64 17.97
C GLU A 134 0.36 0.58 17.55
N LEU A 135 -0.97 0.47 17.58
CA LEU A 135 -1.90 1.56 17.29
C LEU A 135 -2.23 2.43 18.51
N ASP A 136 -1.70 2.16 19.72
CA ASP A 136 -1.94 3.00 20.90
C ASP A 136 -1.39 4.41 20.72
N LYS A 137 -0.21 4.53 20.10
CA LYS A 137 0.37 5.82 19.74
C LYS A 137 -0.56 6.58 18.80
N TYR A 138 -1.02 5.95 17.72
CA TYR A 138 -1.97 6.54 16.78
C TYR A 138 -3.26 7.02 17.47
N ARG A 139 -3.84 6.20 18.36
CA ARG A 139 -5.04 6.59 19.12
C ARG A 139 -4.80 7.80 20.01
N ALA A 140 -3.63 7.90 20.64
CA ALA A 140 -3.28 9.05 21.47
C ALA A 140 -3.10 10.32 20.63
N GLU A 141 -2.40 10.21 19.49
CA GLU A 141 -2.20 11.32 18.55
C GLU A 141 -3.53 11.80 17.96
N PHE A 142 -4.41 10.89 17.50
CA PHE A 142 -5.74 11.25 17.00
C PHE A 142 -6.57 11.97 18.06
N ARG A 143 -6.48 11.59 19.34
CA ARG A 143 -7.23 12.29 20.40
C ARG A 143 -6.72 13.73 20.59
N ARG A 144 -5.41 13.94 20.53
CA ARG A 144 -4.75 15.23 20.79
C ARG A 144 -4.65 16.14 19.58
N SER A 145 -4.82 15.62 18.37
CA SER A 145 -4.69 16.39 17.13
C SER A 145 -5.66 17.56 17.07
N ASP A 146 -5.22 18.65 16.43
CA ASP A 146 -6.07 19.81 16.16
C ASP A 146 -7.10 19.46 15.06
N PRO A 147 -8.41 19.60 15.33
CA PRO A 147 -9.44 19.40 14.31
C PRO A 147 -9.25 20.27 13.06
N ASN A 148 -8.80 21.53 13.20
CA ASN A 148 -8.57 22.44 12.07
C ASN A 148 -7.44 21.92 11.18
N LYS A 149 -6.33 21.46 11.79
CA LYS A 149 -5.24 20.87 11.03
C LYS A 149 -5.67 19.60 10.29
N LEU A 150 -6.51 18.77 10.91
CA LEU A 150 -7.04 17.58 10.22
C LEU A 150 -7.92 17.95 9.03
N LEU A 151 -8.84 18.91 9.19
CA LEU A 151 -9.69 19.39 8.10
C LEU A 151 -8.84 19.97 6.97
N SER A 152 -7.95 20.92 7.28
CA SER A 152 -7.08 21.55 6.27
C SER A 152 -6.26 20.55 5.46
N VAL A 153 -5.74 19.48 6.09
CA VAL A 153 -4.98 18.45 5.38
C VAL A 153 -5.87 17.65 4.43
N VAL A 154 -7.10 17.32 4.83
CA VAL A 154 -8.04 16.61 3.95
C VAL A 154 -8.49 17.51 2.80
N THR A 155 -8.79 18.78 3.07
CA THR A 155 -9.10 19.78 2.03
C THR A 155 -7.95 19.94 1.04
N ASN A 156 -6.71 20.07 1.52
CA ASN A 156 -5.54 20.15 0.66
C ASN A 156 -5.40 18.92 -0.24
N LEU A 157 -5.62 17.71 0.30
CA LEU A 157 -5.58 16.47 -0.47
C LEU A 157 -6.67 16.42 -1.54
N SER A 158 -7.88 16.91 -1.23
CA SER A 158 -8.98 17.01 -2.20
C SER A 158 -8.61 17.94 -3.34
N ASN A 159 -8.23 19.18 -3.00
CA ASN A 159 -7.84 20.20 -3.95
C ASN A 159 -6.70 19.73 -4.86
N PHE A 160 -5.67 19.11 -4.29
CA PHE A 160 -4.56 18.56 -5.08
C PHE A 160 -5.04 17.47 -6.04
N ALA A 161 -5.89 16.55 -5.57
CA ALA A 161 -6.41 15.48 -6.42
C ALA A 161 -7.24 16.04 -7.58
N THR A 162 -8.14 16.99 -7.31
CA THR A 162 -8.96 17.66 -8.33
C THR A 162 -8.08 18.43 -9.32
N GLU A 163 -7.17 19.29 -8.83
CA GLU A 163 -6.29 20.10 -9.67
C GLU A 163 -5.41 19.22 -10.58
N TYR A 164 -4.86 18.14 -10.04
CA TYR A 164 -4.04 17.21 -10.81
C TYR A 164 -4.85 16.52 -11.91
N ILE A 165 -6.06 16.07 -11.60
CA ILE A 165 -6.95 15.41 -12.58
C ILE A 165 -7.32 16.37 -13.71
N GLU A 166 -7.57 17.65 -13.39
CA GLU A 166 -7.99 18.65 -14.38
C GLU A 166 -6.83 19.16 -15.25
N ASN A 167 -5.64 19.32 -14.68
CA ASN A 167 -4.55 20.06 -15.33
C ASN A 167 -3.34 19.21 -15.72
N ASN A 168 -3.15 18.03 -15.11
CA ASN A 168 -1.94 17.22 -15.28
C ASN A 168 -2.23 15.82 -15.85
N TYR A 169 -3.38 15.24 -15.52
CA TYR A 169 -3.72 13.88 -15.94
C TYR A 169 -4.26 13.83 -17.38
N ASP A 170 -3.54 13.10 -18.25
CA ASP A 170 -4.04 12.68 -19.55
C ASP A 170 -4.09 11.14 -19.61
N LYS A 171 -5.29 10.59 -19.78
CA LYS A 171 -5.53 9.14 -19.80
C LYS A 171 -4.71 8.41 -20.86
N GLU A 172 -4.44 9.03 -22.00
CA GLU A 172 -3.76 8.40 -23.13
C GLU A 172 -2.24 8.35 -22.95
N THR A 173 -1.66 9.35 -22.27
CA THR A 173 -0.19 9.46 -22.11
C THR A 173 0.30 9.20 -20.70
N TYR A 174 -0.58 9.07 -19.70
CA TYR A 174 -0.20 8.84 -18.30
C TYR A 174 0.69 7.61 -18.13
N GLU A 175 0.43 6.57 -18.92
CA GLU A 175 1.22 5.34 -18.86
C GLU A 175 2.58 5.44 -19.53
N ASP A 176 2.94 6.59 -20.12
CA ASP A 176 4.23 6.84 -20.76
C ASP A 176 5.24 7.55 -19.85
N ILE A 177 4.82 8.00 -18.65
CA ILE A 177 5.66 8.72 -17.68
C ILE A 177 6.97 7.98 -17.33
N GLN A 178 8.13 8.62 -17.51
CA GLN A 178 9.45 8.00 -17.29
C GLN A 178 10.24 8.56 -16.10
N SER A 179 9.78 9.65 -15.49
CA SER A 179 10.50 10.34 -14.41
C SER A 179 9.57 10.73 -13.26
N LEU A 180 10.16 11.07 -12.11
CA LEU A 180 9.42 11.56 -10.95
C LEU A 180 8.79 12.93 -11.23
N ASP A 181 9.53 13.84 -11.89
CA ASP A 181 9.05 15.17 -12.24
C ASP A 181 7.79 15.13 -13.13
N GLU A 182 7.72 14.16 -14.04
CA GLU A 182 6.54 13.93 -14.89
C GLU A 182 5.32 13.41 -14.10
N LEU A 183 5.53 12.70 -12.97
CA LEU A 183 4.42 12.33 -12.07
C LEU A 183 3.89 13.56 -11.35
N GLY A 184 4.76 14.48 -10.90
CA GLY A 184 4.35 15.70 -10.22
C GLY A 184 3.72 15.48 -8.84
N PHE A 185 4.13 14.43 -8.12
CA PHE A 185 3.56 14.06 -6.82
C PHE A 185 4.39 14.54 -5.62
N SER A 186 5.56 15.14 -5.85
CA SER A 186 6.40 15.71 -4.80
C SER A 186 5.68 16.63 -3.80
N PRO A 187 4.66 17.45 -4.17
CA PRO A 187 3.95 18.26 -3.19
C PRO A 187 3.30 17.44 -2.08
N LEU A 188 2.80 16.24 -2.39
CA LEU A 188 2.14 15.37 -1.43
C LEU A 188 3.07 14.93 -0.30
N ASP A 189 4.39 14.96 -0.50
CA ASP A 189 5.39 14.61 0.51
C ASP A 189 5.75 15.75 1.47
N THR A 190 5.20 16.94 1.25
CA THR A 190 5.39 18.09 2.14
C THR A 190 4.50 18.04 3.39
N SER A 191 4.83 18.89 4.37
CA SER A 191 4.10 18.98 5.63
C SER A 191 2.67 19.55 5.50
N GLU A 192 2.35 20.18 4.37
CA GLU A 192 1.01 20.74 4.10
C GLU A 192 -0.05 19.65 3.94
N TYR A 193 0.36 18.47 3.44
CA TYR A 193 -0.48 17.29 3.22
C TYR A 193 -0.36 16.25 4.34
N THR A 194 0.27 16.62 5.45
CA THR A 194 0.56 15.72 6.57
C THR A 194 0.02 16.28 7.89
N ALA A 195 -0.73 15.45 8.63
CA ALA A 195 -1.03 15.67 10.03
C ALA A 195 -0.27 14.62 10.86
N PHE A 196 0.92 14.99 11.36
CA PHE A 196 1.85 14.06 12.01
C PHE A 196 1.17 13.17 13.07
N GLY A 197 1.44 11.87 13.00
CA GLY A 197 0.87 10.87 13.89
C GLY A 197 -0.57 10.43 13.57
N VAL A 198 -1.26 11.15 12.68
CA VAL A 198 -2.66 10.87 12.29
C VAL A 198 -2.78 10.66 10.78
N ILE A 199 -2.63 11.70 9.97
CA ILE A 199 -2.66 11.61 8.50
C ILE A 199 -1.22 11.61 8.02
N GLY A 200 -0.63 10.42 7.94
CA GLY A 200 0.69 10.18 7.35
C GLY A 200 0.60 9.54 5.96
N GLY A 201 1.74 9.13 5.42
CA GLY A 201 1.86 8.62 4.05
C GLY A 201 0.86 7.53 3.66
N GLY A 202 0.54 6.60 4.57
CA GLY A 202 -0.42 5.53 4.27
C GLY A 202 -1.89 5.94 4.31
N ILE A 203 -2.28 6.92 5.16
CA ILE A 203 -3.68 7.40 5.20
C ILE A 203 -3.90 8.41 4.07
N LYS A 204 -2.97 9.35 3.86
CA LYS A 204 -3.08 10.35 2.78
C LYS A 204 -3.20 9.68 1.41
N SER A 205 -2.34 8.69 1.11
CA SER A 205 -2.40 7.95 -0.15
C SER A 205 -3.70 7.19 -0.31
N HIS A 206 -4.25 6.65 0.80
CA HIS A 206 -5.48 5.87 0.75
C HIS A 206 -6.70 6.74 0.43
N LEU A 207 -6.74 7.98 0.94
CA LEU A 207 -7.82 8.93 0.65
C LEU A 207 -7.85 9.25 -0.85
N VAL A 208 -6.73 9.69 -1.42
CA VAL A 208 -6.65 10.06 -2.85
C VAL A 208 -6.78 8.85 -3.79
N TYR A 209 -6.31 7.67 -3.36
CA TYR A 209 -6.52 6.41 -4.09
C TYR A 209 -8.01 6.05 -4.18
N LYS A 210 -8.78 6.24 -3.11
CA LYS A 210 -10.20 5.90 -3.08
C LYS A 210 -11.04 6.85 -3.95
N THR A 211 -10.64 8.10 -4.07
CA THR A 211 -11.31 9.05 -4.97
C THR A 211 -10.93 8.79 -6.42
N ASN A 212 -9.63 8.71 -6.74
CA ASN A 212 -9.12 8.61 -8.11
C ASN A 212 -8.13 7.43 -8.28
N PRO A 213 -8.62 6.17 -8.30
CA PRO A 213 -7.78 4.96 -8.36
C PRO A 213 -7.05 4.75 -9.70
N ALA A 214 -7.40 5.52 -10.72
CA ALA A 214 -6.67 5.56 -11.99
C ALA A 214 -5.30 6.23 -11.83
N VAL A 215 -5.16 7.18 -10.89
CA VAL A 215 -4.04 8.12 -10.83
C VAL A 215 -3.23 7.99 -9.54
N PHE A 216 -3.89 7.78 -8.41
CA PHE A 216 -3.18 7.75 -7.13
C PHE A 216 -3.05 6.32 -6.60
N PRO A 217 -1.82 5.76 -6.49
CA PRO A 217 -1.63 4.45 -5.89
C PRO A 217 -1.79 4.46 -4.37
N ASN A 218 -2.24 3.33 -3.81
CA ASN A 218 -2.32 3.15 -2.37
C ASN A 218 -0.96 2.77 -1.77
N ARG A 219 -0.29 3.70 -1.08
CA ARG A 219 0.95 3.44 -0.34
C ARG A 219 0.68 2.77 1.00
N SER A 220 0.13 1.56 0.97
CA SER A 220 -0.14 0.77 2.16
C SER A 220 1.16 0.26 2.80
N ARG A 221 1.09 -0.17 4.06
CA ARG A 221 2.25 -0.80 4.74
C ARG A 221 2.69 -2.06 4.00
N ASP A 222 1.70 -2.82 3.53
CA ASP A 222 1.93 -4.06 2.80
C ASP A 222 2.57 -3.78 1.44
N ALA A 223 2.18 -2.69 0.77
CA ALA A 223 2.81 -2.30 -0.49
C ALA A 223 4.31 -1.99 -0.34
N ILE A 224 4.74 -1.31 0.74
CA ILE A 224 6.17 -1.06 0.99
C ILE A 224 6.91 -2.36 1.32
N TRP A 225 6.32 -3.25 2.13
CA TRP A 225 6.90 -4.58 2.36
C TRP A 225 7.03 -5.36 1.04
N ALA A 226 6.01 -5.33 0.20
CA ALA A 226 5.99 -6.01 -1.08
C ALA A 226 7.13 -5.57 -1.99
N LEU A 227 7.43 -4.26 -2.05
CA LEU A 227 8.56 -3.74 -2.83
C LEU A 227 9.90 -4.30 -2.33
N TRP A 228 10.10 -4.41 -1.01
CA TRP A 228 11.29 -5.06 -0.46
C TRP A 228 11.44 -6.54 -0.90
N TYR A 229 10.32 -7.27 -0.96
CA TYR A 229 10.31 -8.64 -1.46
C TYR A 229 10.51 -8.75 -2.98
N LEU A 230 9.98 -7.79 -3.74
CA LEU A 230 10.11 -7.71 -5.19
C LEU A 230 11.53 -7.32 -5.61
N THR A 231 12.27 -6.58 -4.80
CA THR A 231 13.69 -6.31 -5.05
C THR A 231 14.61 -7.45 -4.59
N GLY A 232 14.05 -8.60 -4.20
CA GLY A 232 14.82 -9.71 -3.67
C GLY A 232 15.54 -9.37 -2.37
N LYS A 233 15.01 -8.40 -1.60
CA LYS A 233 15.59 -7.87 -0.36
C LYS A 233 16.98 -7.25 -0.54
N LYS A 234 17.26 -6.72 -1.73
CA LYS A 234 18.52 -6.04 -2.01
C LYS A 234 18.63 -4.75 -1.23
N THR A 235 19.88 -4.39 -0.98
CA THR A 235 20.22 -3.28 -0.10
C THR A 235 20.37 -1.95 -0.82
N PHE A 236 20.76 -2.00 -2.10
CA PHE A 236 21.03 -0.81 -2.93
C PHE A 236 22.00 0.17 -2.28
N ASP A 237 22.92 -0.36 -1.47
CA ASP A 237 23.91 0.41 -0.71
C ASP A 237 23.32 1.49 0.23
N CYS A 238 22.03 1.36 0.60
CA CYS A 238 21.38 2.22 1.58
C CYS A 238 21.96 2.02 2.99
N HIS A 239 22.03 3.11 3.76
CA HIS A 239 22.47 3.08 5.16
C HIS A 239 21.58 2.21 6.05
N GLU A 240 20.26 2.24 5.84
CA GLU A 240 19.29 1.43 6.60
C GLU A 240 19.08 0.01 6.03
N ASP A 241 20.12 -0.56 5.43
CA ASP A 241 20.11 -1.82 4.68
C ASP A 241 19.25 -1.73 3.42
N SER A 242 18.00 -1.23 3.42
CA SER A 242 17.18 -1.06 2.21
C SER A 242 16.24 0.14 2.35
N GLU A 243 16.00 0.87 1.26
CA GLU A 243 15.11 2.04 1.23
C GLU A 243 13.67 1.76 1.71
N PHE A 244 13.20 0.52 1.55
CA PHE A 244 11.85 0.10 1.96
C PHE A 244 11.72 -0.24 3.44
N LEU A 245 12.83 -0.29 4.18
CA LEU A 245 12.86 -0.69 5.58
C LEU A 245 13.23 0.49 6.48
N MET A 246 12.86 0.35 7.75
CA MET A 246 13.42 1.10 8.86
C MET A 246 13.87 0.10 9.90
N ILE A 247 15.14 0.12 10.26
CA ILE A 247 15.76 -0.84 11.18
C ILE A 247 16.16 -0.11 12.47
N ASP A 248 15.47 -0.43 13.56
CA ASP A 248 15.84 -0.01 14.91
C ASP A 248 16.76 -1.08 15.51
N THR A 249 18.08 -0.88 15.39
CA THR A 249 19.10 -1.82 15.86
C THR A 249 19.13 -1.94 17.38
N GLU A 250 18.78 -0.87 18.11
CA GLU A 250 18.70 -0.88 19.57
C GLU A 250 17.56 -1.78 20.06
N LYS A 251 16.41 -1.72 19.38
CA LYS A 251 15.26 -2.56 19.71
C LYS A 251 15.20 -3.88 18.95
N ASN A 252 16.11 -4.12 18.01
CA ASN A 252 16.05 -5.23 17.04
C ASN A 252 14.67 -5.35 16.36
N ILE A 253 14.09 -4.22 15.98
CA ILE A 253 12.80 -4.17 15.29
C ILE A 253 13.01 -3.65 13.88
N THR A 254 12.50 -4.39 12.91
CA THR A 254 12.41 -3.92 11.52
C THR A 254 10.96 -3.61 11.18
N GLN A 255 10.72 -2.45 10.59
CA GLN A 255 9.43 -2.04 10.06
C GLN A 255 9.60 -1.67 8.59
N GLN A 256 8.50 -1.61 7.84
CA GLN A 256 8.51 -0.91 6.56
C GLN A 256 8.77 0.58 6.77
N ASN A 257 9.43 1.23 5.82
CA ASN A 257 9.77 2.64 5.91
C ASN A 257 8.48 3.49 5.94
N PHE A 258 8.17 4.04 7.12
CA PHE A 258 6.97 4.85 7.34
C PHE A 258 7.02 6.19 6.58
N PHE A 259 8.23 6.68 6.30
CA PHE A 259 8.51 7.96 5.65
C PHE A 259 8.82 7.83 4.16
N TYR A 260 8.80 6.60 3.61
CA TYR A 260 9.02 6.36 2.19
C TYR A 260 8.20 7.35 1.32
N PRO A 261 8.80 8.14 0.42
CA PRO A 261 8.10 9.18 -0.31
C PRO A 261 6.99 8.62 -1.19
N TYR A 262 5.91 9.39 -1.30
CA TYR A 262 4.76 9.02 -2.11
C TYR A 262 5.09 9.08 -3.60
N GLU A 263 5.89 10.05 -4.06
CA GLU A 263 6.28 10.16 -5.46
C GLU A 263 7.12 8.96 -5.94
N LEU A 264 8.16 8.60 -5.18
CA LEU A 264 8.97 7.39 -5.45
C LEU A 264 8.11 6.12 -5.46
N PHE A 265 7.25 5.96 -4.45
CA PHE A 265 6.33 4.83 -4.42
C PHE A 265 5.44 4.79 -5.67
N SER A 266 4.92 5.95 -6.09
CA SER A 266 4.01 6.04 -7.22
C SER A 266 4.68 5.70 -8.54
N PHE A 267 5.96 6.05 -8.68
CA PHE A 267 6.78 5.62 -9.81
C PHE A 267 6.90 4.10 -9.89
N TYR A 268 7.28 3.43 -8.80
CA TYR A 268 7.38 1.97 -8.79
C TYR A 268 6.02 1.28 -8.93
N ALA A 269 4.94 1.88 -8.41
CA ALA A 269 3.59 1.41 -8.63
C ALA A 269 3.18 1.49 -10.11
N LEU A 270 3.55 2.56 -10.82
CA LEU A 270 3.32 2.69 -12.27
C LEU A 270 4.12 1.64 -13.07
N GLN A 271 5.39 1.43 -12.73
CA GLN A 271 6.19 0.37 -13.37
C GLN A 271 5.56 -1.02 -13.14
N THR A 272 5.08 -1.27 -11.92
CA THR A 272 4.39 -2.53 -11.57
C THR A 272 3.11 -2.69 -12.39
N TYR A 273 2.30 -1.63 -12.54
CA TYR A 273 1.11 -1.68 -13.38
C TYR A 273 1.43 -2.01 -14.84
N ARG A 274 2.48 -1.41 -15.42
CA ARG A 274 2.89 -1.70 -16.80
C ARG A 274 3.18 -3.19 -17.01
N MET A 275 3.90 -3.81 -16.08
CA MET A 275 4.17 -5.26 -16.12
C MET A 275 2.90 -6.08 -15.98
N MET A 276 1.98 -5.69 -15.09
CA MET A 276 0.68 -6.36 -14.96
C MET A 276 -0.17 -6.24 -16.22
N LYS A 277 -0.16 -5.08 -16.87
CA LYS A 277 -0.90 -4.82 -18.12
C LYS A 277 -0.33 -5.64 -19.28
N GLU A 278 0.99 -5.77 -19.38
CA GLU A 278 1.65 -6.66 -20.35
C GLU A 278 1.19 -8.11 -20.17
N GLU A 279 1.25 -8.63 -18.95
CA GLU A 279 0.78 -9.99 -18.65
C GLU A 279 -0.73 -10.17 -18.86
N ALA A 280 -1.54 -9.16 -18.58
CA ALA A 280 -2.97 -9.18 -18.89
C ALA A 280 -3.21 -9.33 -20.40
N GLY A 281 -2.43 -8.61 -21.23
CA GLY A 281 -2.47 -8.74 -22.69
C GLY A 281 -2.08 -10.14 -23.16
N ASN A 282 -1.04 -10.74 -22.57
CA ASN A 282 -0.62 -12.13 -22.85
C ASN A 282 -1.72 -13.16 -22.53
N LEU A 283 -2.61 -12.83 -21.59
CA LEU A 283 -3.71 -13.68 -21.14
C LEU A 283 -5.08 -13.31 -21.75
N ASP A 284 -5.14 -12.37 -22.69
CA ASP A 284 -6.38 -11.83 -23.28
C ASP A 284 -7.37 -11.31 -22.19
N VAL A 285 -6.81 -10.60 -21.21
CA VAL A 285 -7.55 -9.96 -20.11
C VAL A 285 -7.48 -8.45 -20.23
N TYR A 286 -8.64 -7.81 -20.32
CA TYR A 286 -8.75 -6.35 -20.30
C TYR A 286 -8.69 -5.82 -18.87
N LEU A 287 -7.73 -4.95 -18.59
CA LEU A 287 -7.67 -4.16 -17.36
C LEU A 287 -8.26 -2.78 -17.62
N ASN A 288 -9.37 -2.44 -16.97
CA ASN A 288 -9.94 -1.09 -17.07
C ASN A 288 -8.95 -0.06 -16.45
N PRO A 289 -8.43 0.91 -17.22
CA PRO A 289 -7.49 1.91 -16.71
C PRO A 289 -8.04 2.76 -15.57
N ASP A 290 -9.37 2.87 -15.44
CA ASP A 290 -9.99 3.63 -14.33
C ASP A 290 -9.72 2.97 -12.96
N TYR A 291 -9.31 1.70 -12.93
CA TYR A 291 -8.97 0.94 -11.73
C TYR A 291 -7.48 0.57 -11.66
N ARG A 292 -6.62 1.27 -12.42
CA ARG A 292 -5.18 1.02 -12.57
C ARG A 292 -4.50 0.55 -11.28
N TYR A 293 -4.60 1.37 -10.23
CA TYR A 293 -3.89 1.10 -8.98
C TYR A 293 -4.66 0.17 -8.03
N VAL A 294 -5.91 -0.17 -8.33
CA VAL A 294 -6.61 -1.26 -7.62
C VAL A 294 -5.95 -2.60 -7.93
N PHE A 295 -5.52 -2.81 -9.17
CA PHE A 295 -4.81 -4.02 -9.57
C PHE A 295 -3.43 -4.08 -8.90
N VAL A 296 -2.69 -2.96 -8.90
CA VAL A 296 -1.39 -2.87 -8.24
C VAL A 296 -1.51 -3.14 -6.75
N GLU A 297 -2.45 -2.51 -6.04
CA GLU A 297 -2.66 -2.75 -4.62
C GLU A 297 -3.00 -4.21 -4.32
N SER A 298 -3.84 -4.85 -5.16
CA SER A 298 -4.17 -6.27 -5.01
C SER A 298 -2.93 -7.16 -5.15
N PHE A 299 -2.09 -6.90 -6.14
CA PHE A 299 -0.86 -7.65 -6.37
C PHE A 299 0.17 -7.44 -5.25
N LEU A 300 0.44 -6.19 -4.87
CA LEU A 300 1.40 -5.89 -3.81
C LEU A 300 0.94 -6.45 -2.45
N SER A 301 -0.35 -6.32 -2.13
CA SER A 301 -0.92 -6.93 -0.93
C SER A 301 -0.72 -8.46 -0.92
N PHE A 302 -0.92 -9.11 -2.07
CA PHE A 302 -0.64 -10.55 -2.20
C PHE A 302 0.82 -10.88 -1.91
N VAL A 303 1.77 -10.15 -2.51
CA VAL A 303 3.21 -10.35 -2.29
C VAL A 303 3.54 -10.23 -0.80
N ALA A 304 3.06 -9.20 -0.11
CA ALA A 304 3.30 -9.05 1.32
C ALA A 304 2.66 -10.17 2.15
N HIS A 305 1.41 -10.57 1.84
CA HIS A 305 0.72 -11.64 2.54
C HIS A 305 1.40 -13.00 2.43
N MET A 306 2.05 -13.29 1.29
CA MET A 306 2.87 -14.49 1.12
C MET A 306 4.01 -14.58 2.15
N HIS A 307 4.45 -13.45 2.71
CA HIS A 307 5.53 -13.37 3.69
C HIS A 307 5.08 -12.87 5.06
N ASN A 308 3.78 -12.93 5.36
CA ASN A 308 3.23 -12.38 6.60
C ASN A 308 3.88 -12.98 7.86
N GLU A 309 4.28 -14.26 7.84
CA GLU A 309 5.00 -14.88 8.95
C GLU A 309 6.37 -14.21 9.22
N GLU A 310 7.15 -13.97 8.17
CA GLU A 310 8.44 -13.29 8.27
C GLU A 310 8.25 -11.82 8.67
N ILE A 311 7.31 -11.11 8.05
CA ILE A 311 6.97 -9.73 8.40
C ILE A 311 6.60 -9.64 9.89
N ASN A 312 5.75 -10.55 10.38
CA ASN A 312 5.39 -10.57 11.80
C ASN A 312 6.60 -10.88 12.69
N PHE A 313 7.46 -11.82 12.29
CA PHE A 313 8.70 -12.11 13.02
C PHE A 313 9.60 -10.87 13.14
N LEU A 314 9.87 -10.18 12.02
CA LEU A 314 10.67 -8.96 11.96
C LEU A 314 10.09 -7.81 12.81
N LYS A 315 8.76 -7.71 12.86
CA LYS A 315 8.04 -6.74 13.69
C LYS A 315 8.03 -7.10 15.18
N SER A 316 8.24 -8.37 15.55
CA SER A 316 7.81 -8.91 16.85
C SER A 316 8.90 -9.22 17.87
N LYS A 317 10.16 -8.83 17.69
CA LYS A 317 11.21 -9.13 18.68
C LYS A 317 11.21 -8.20 19.91
N PHE A 318 10.18 -8.37 20.75
CA PHE A 318 10.28 -8.64 22.20
C PHE A 318 8.89 -9.02 22.76
N ARG A 319 8.62 -10.33 22.90
CA ARG A 319 7.70 -10.86 23.93
C ARG A 319 8.39 -11.79 24.94
N GLU A 320 9.68 -12.04 24.80
CA GLU A 320 10.46 -12.88 25.73
C GLU A 320 11.64 -12.09 26.33
N ASP A 321 11.33 -11.14 27.22
CA ASP A 321 12.19 -10.78 28.38
C ASP A 321 11.31 -10.34 29.56
N GLY A 322 10.16 -11.00 29.70
CA GLY A 322 9.32 -10.93 30.89
C GLY A 322 9.54 -12.13 31.81
N TYR A 323 10.77 -12.64 31.91
CA TYR A 323 11.10 -13.58 32.98
C TYR A 323 11.22 -12.80 34.28
N GLY A 324 10.31 -13.08 35.21
CA GLY A 324 10.34 -12.49 36.53
C GLY A 324 11.64 -12.81 37.25
N PHE A 325 12.17 -11.80 37.95
CA PHE A 325 12.97 -11.97 39.15
C PHE A 325 12.74 -10.76 40.06
N HIS A 326 12.18 -11.07 41.24
CA HIS A 326 12.02 -10.32 42.49
C HIS A 326 11.17 -9.04 42.52
#